data_AF-A0A8T3T4B3-F1
#
_entry.id   AF-A0A8T3T4B3-F1
#
_cell.length_a   1.000
_cell.length_b   1.000
_cell.length_c   1.000
_cell.angle_alpha   90.00
_cell.angle_beta   90.00
_cell.angle_gamma   90.00
#
_symmetry.space_group_name_H-M   'P 1'
#
loop_
_entity.id
_entity.type
_entity.pdbx_description
1 polymer ?
#
loop_
_entity_poly.entity_id
_entity_poly.type
_entity_poly.pdbx_seq_one_letter_code
_entity_poly.pdbx_strand_id
1 'polypeptide(L)'
;MLISEPLEQLDSVGESLEVERGHLVDALRSTAQTIDDAATGFEGFDASLAQTKQSSDRAANLSRDVSATMFSLAQQMNVIILGVQPFANIAPSFDRAGTQLRDLGTDLDAIGTSLVRNVDDVRAARTNLQQLGDEVDELVVSVEELELPGLSESAVGNIRLAIYGLIGWLAALALGTMLAGFALLRSAAVARRAWGGQTESSPRSS
;
A
#
# COMPACT_ATOMS: atom_id res chain seq x y z
N MET A 1 -62.34 24.25 -6.79
CA MET A 1 -61.57 23.24 -7.54
C MET A 1 -60.14 23.73 -7.87
N LEU A 2 -59.55 24.65 -7.09
CA LEU A 2 -58.27 25.34 -7.42
C LEU A 2 -57.20 25.22 -6.30
N ILE A 3 -57.42 24.34 -5.31
CA ILE A 3 -56.49 24.14 -4.16
C ILE A 3 -55.91 22.71 -4.16
N SER A 4 -56.38 21.83 -5.04
CA SER A 4 -55.98 20.42 -5.08
C SER A 4 -54.59 20.20 -5.71
N GLU A 5 -54.30 20.94 -6.79
CA GLU A 5 -53.03 20.86 -7.54
C GLU A 5 -51.77 21.11 -6.67
N PRO A 6 -51.71 22.16 -5.83
CA PRO A 6 -50.52 22.40 -5.02
C PRO A 6 -50.34 21.39 -3.88
N LEU A 7 -51.42 20.73 -3.41
CA LEU A 7 -51.32 19.69 -2.38
C LEU A 7 -50.79 18.37 -2.95
N GLU A 8 -51.24 17.97 -4.14
CA GLU A 8 -50.71 16.80 -4.85
C GLU A 8 -49.23 16.96 -5.23
N GLN A 9 -48.80 18.19 -5.54
CA GLN A 9 -47.41 18.50 -5.86
C GLN A 9 -46.49 18.51 -4.63
N LEU A 10 -47.01 18.83 -3.44
CA LEU A 10 -46.26 18.73 -2.18
C LEU A 10 -46.10 17.28 -1.74
N ASP A 11 -47.12 16.45 -1.91
CA ASP A 11 -47.04 15.01 -1.61
C ASP A 11 -46.05 14.30 -2.54
N SER A 12 -46.05 14.62 -3.85
CA SER A 12 -45.10 13.99 -4.79
C SER A 12 -43.65 14.41 -4.56
N VAL A 13 -43.41 15.67 -4.13
CA VAL A 13 -42.08 16.14 -3.74
C VAL A 13 -41.61 15.42 -2.46
N GLY A 14 -42.49 15.28 -1.45
CA GLY A 14 -42.18 14.55 -0.23
C GLY A 14 -41.86 13.07 -0.48
N GLU A 15 -42.64 12.41 -1.34
CA GLU A 15 -42.41 11.02 -1.75
C GLU A 15 -41.09 10.86 -2.52
N SER A 16 -40.77 11.78 -3.44
CA SER A 16 -39.51 11.74 -4.19
C SER A 16 -38.28 11.95 -3.30
N LEU A 17 -38.38 12.83 -2.30
CA LEU A 17 -37.32 13.11 -1.33
C LEU A 17 -37.03 11.90 -0.43
N GLU A 18 -38.08 11.18 0.00
CA GLU A 18 -37.91 9.99 0.83
C GLU A 18 -37.25 8.85 0.04
N VAL A 19 -37.62 8.69 -1.24
CA VAL A 19 -36.97 7.73 -2.15
C VAL A 19 -35.51 8.11 -2.40
N GLU A 20 -35.22 9.39 -2.65
CA GLU A 20 -33.85 9.89 -2.88
C GLU A 20 -32.98 9.76 -1.63
N ARG A 21 -33.54 10.02 -0.44
CA ARG A 21 -32.88 9.77 0.86
C ARG A 21 -32.57 8.30 1.07
N GLY A 22 -33.51 7.40 0.77
CA GLY A 22 -33.28 5.95 0.82
C GLY A 22 -32.11 5.52 -0.06
N HIS A 23 -32.07 6.00 -1.32
CA HIS A 23 -30.95 5.71 -2.24
C HIS A 23 -29.61 6.27 -1.75
N LEU A 24 -29.61 7.46 -1.14
CA LEU A 24 -28.40 8.05 -0.56
C LEU A 24 -27.88 7.21 0.61
N VAL A 25 -28.76 6.79 1.52
CA VAL A 25 -28.41 5.93 2.66
C VAL A 25 -27.85 4.59 2.17
N ASP A 26 -28.49 3.97 1.18
CA ASP A 26 -27.99 2.72 0.59
C ASP A 26 -26.61 2.88 -0.05
N ALA A 27 -26.37 3.98 -0.76
CA ALA A 27 -25.08 4.28 -1.36
C ALA A 27 -23.98 4.54 -0.31
N LEU A 28 -24.31 5.23 0.79
CA LEU A 28 -23.38 5.46 1.90
C LEU A 28 -23.05 4.16 2.64
N ARG A 29 -24.05 3.31 2.92
CA ARG A 29 -23.82 1.98 3.52
C ARG A 29 -22.95 1.08 2.65
N SER A 30 -23.20 1.08 1.33
CA SER A 30 -22.35 0.37 0.36
C SER A 30 -20.90 0.90 0.37
N THR A 31 -20.73 2.22 0.55
CA THR A 31 -19.41 2.86 0.67
C THR A 31 -18.72 2.45 1.98
N ALA A 32 -19.42 2.48 3.11
CA ALA A 32 -18.89 2.02 4.41
C ALA A 32 -18.45 0.55 4.33
N GLN A 33 -19.26 -0.31 3.72
CA GLN A 33 -18.91 -1.72 3.52
C GLN A 33 -17.66 -1.88 2.64
N THR A 34 -17.53 -1.09 1.57
CA THR A 34 -16.34 -1.10 0.70
C THR A 34 -15.08 -0.66 1.47
N ILE A 35 -15.21 0.32 2.37
CA ILE A 35 -14.12 0.79 3.22
C ILE A 35 -13.69 -0.29 4.22
N ASP A 36 -14.64 -1.01 4.81
CA ASP A 36 -14.39 -2.11 5.74
C ASP A 36 -13.72 -3.31 5.03
N ASP A 37 -14.22 -3.68 3.84
CA ASP A 37 -13.61 -4.70 2.98
C ASP A 37 -12.16 -4.32 2.62
N ALA A 38 -11.92 -3.04 2.32
CA ALA A 38 -10.57 -2.54 2.06
C ALA A 38 -9.68 -2.64 3.31
N ALA A 39 -10.17 -2.25 4.49
CA ALA A 39 -9.45 -2.35 5.75
C ALA A 39 -9.06 -3.80 6.08
N THR A 40 -9.98 -4.74 5.85
CA THR A 40 -9.76 -6.19 5.98
C THR A 40 -8.71 -6.68 4.96
N GLY A 41 -8.77 -6.20 3.72
CA GLY A 41 -7.75 -6.48 2.70
C GLY A 41 -6.35 -6.07 3.14
N PHE A 42 -6.21 -4.89 3.77
CA PHE A 42 -4.93 -4.41 4.31
C PHE A 42 -4.40 -5.26 5.48
N GLU A 43 -5.26 -5.89 6.28
CA GLU A 43 -4.84 -6.84 7.31
C GLU A 43 -4.20 -8.10 6.69
N GLY A 44 -4.77 -8.60 5.59
CA GLY A 44 -4.16 -9.68 4.80
C GLY A 44 -2.78 -9.31 4.24
N PHE A 45 -2.60 -8.05 3.82
CA PHE A 45 -1.30 -7.54 3.39
C PHE A 45 -0.28 -7.47 4.53
N ASP A 46 -0.66 -7.04 5.75
CA ASP A 46 0.25 -7.02 6.91
C ASP A 46 0.79 -8.44 7.21
N ALA A 47 -0.09 -9.44 7.24
CA ALA A 47 0.30 -10.84 7.44
C ALA A 47 1.26 -11.35 6.34
N SER A 48 0.97 -11.03 5.07
CA SER A 48 1.81 -11.41 3.94
C SER A 48 3.19 -10.73 3.98
N LEU A 49 3.26 -9.45 4.35
CA LEU A 49 4.50 -8.71 4.50
C LEU A 49 5.33 -9.25 5.67
N ALA A 50 4.70 -9.59 6.79
CA ALA A 50 5.37 -10.22 7.94
C ALA A 50 5.98 -11.58 7.55
N GLN A 51 5.25 -12.42 6.82
CA GLN A 51 5.75 -13.70 6.33
C GLN A 51 6.88 -13.53 5.31
N THR A 52 6.79 -12.52 4.44
CA THR A 52 7.85 -12.17 3.49
C THR A 52 9.10 -11.74 4.24
N LYS A 53 8.99 -10.87 5.25
CA LYS A 53 10.11 -10.43 6.08
C LYS A 53 10.80 -11.62 6.75
N GLN A 54 10.03 -12.52 7.39
CA GLN A 54 10.60 -13.70 8.02
C GLN A 54 11.35 -14.60 7.02
N SER A 55 10.86 -14.69 5.78
CA SER A 55 11.51 -15.46 4.73
C SER A 55 12.80 -14.79 4.24
N SER A 56 12.80 -13.46 4.11
CA SER A 56 14.00 -12.67 3.82
C SER A 56 15.06 -12.80 4.91
N ASP A 57 14.68 -12.70 6.20
CA ASP A 57 15.59 -12.86 7.34
C ASP A 57 16.25 -14.26 7.33
N ARG A 58 15.46 -15.32 7.06
CA ARG A 58 15.97 -16.69 6.92
C ARG A 58 16.94 -16.83 5.75
N ALA A 59 16.61 -16.24 4.61
CA ALA A 59 17.48 -16.25 3.44
C ALA A 59 18.80 -15.49 3.72
N ALA A 60 18.75 -14.34 4.40
CA ALA A 60 19.92 -13.56 4.76
C ALA A 60 20.87 -14.37 5.67
N ASN A 61 20.32 -15.03 6.68
CA ASN A 61 21.09 -15.89 7.57
C ASN A 61 21.71 -17.08 6.83
N LEU A 62 20.94 -17.76 5.98
CA LEU A 62 21.45 -18.84 5.15
C LEU A 62 22.60 -18.37 4.24
N SER A 63 22.45 -17.21 3.58
CA SER A 63 23.50 -16.65 2.74
C SER A 63 24.78 -16.37 3.54
N ARG A 64 24.66 -15.88 4.79
CA ARG A 64 25.82 -15.68 5.68
C ARG A 64 26.48 -17.00 6.09
N ASP A 65 25.70 -18.02 6.41
CA ASP A 65 26.23 -19.34 6.78
C ASP A 65 26.97 -20.00 5.61
N VAL A 66 26.41 -19.92 4.41
CA VAL A 66 27.08 -20.41 3.20
C VAL A 66 28.32 -19.56 2.90
N SER A 67 28.25 -18.23 3.06
CA SER A 67 29.40 -17.34 2.91
C SER A 67 30.55 -17.73 3.83
N ALA A 68 30.29 -17.92 5.11
CA ALA A 68 31.27 -18.37 6.10
C ALA A 68 31.86 -19.75 5.74
N THR A 69 31.01 -20.66 5.24
CA THR A 69 31.45 -21.97 4.74
C THR A 69 32.39 -21.82 3.55
N MET A 70 32.09 -20.95 2.58
CA MET A 70 32.95 -20.71 1.42
C MET A 70 34.30 -20.13 1.83
N PHE A 71 34.35 -19.18 2.76
CA PHE A 71 35.62 -18.64 3.28
C PHE A 71 36.42 -19.71 4.03
N SER A 72 35.76 -20.55 4.82
CA SER A 72 36.42 -21.67 5.50
C SER A 72 37.01 -22.68 4.52
N LEU A 73 36.30 -23.00 3.43
CA LEU A 73 36.80 -23.84 2.36
C LEU A 73 37.99 -23.21 1.63
N ALA A 74 37.92 -21.92 1.29
CA ALA A 74 39.04 -21.18 0.68
C ALA A 74 40.30 -21.25 1.56
N GLN A 75 40.14 -21.08 2.87
CA GLN A 75 41.24 -21.12 3.82
C GLN A 75 41.82 -22.53 4.00
N GLN A 76 40.97 -23.56 4.04
CA GLN A 76 41.40 -24.97 4.12
C GLN A 76 42.10 -25.45 2.85
N MET A 77 41.82 -24.87 1.69
CA MET A 77 42.49 -25.20 0.44
C MET A 77 43.88 -24.59 0.29
N ASN A 78 44.30 -23.72 1.21
CA ASN A 78 45.64 -23.13 1.24
C ASN A 78 46.69 -24.08 1.86
N VAL A 79 46.68 -25.36 1.48
CA VAL A 79 47.64 -26.37 1.97
C VAL A 79 48.76 -26.55 0.95
N ILE A 80 50.00 -26.47 1.43
CA ILE A 80 51.21 -26.69 0.64
C ILE A 80 51.61 -28.16 0.76
N ILE A 81 51.63 -28.89 -0.35
CA ILE A 81 52.13 -30.27 -0.40
C ILE A 81 53.39 -30.26 -1.26
N LEU A 82 54.54 -30.60 -0.69
CA LEU A 82 55.82 -30.67 -1.41
C LEU A 82 56.18 -29.38 -2.19
N GLY A 83 55.80 -28.21 -1.66
CA GLY A 83 56.08 -26.90 -2.27
C GLY A 83 55.13 -26.49 -3.41
N VAL A 84 54.14 -27.31 -3.77
CA VAL A 84 53.09 -26.98 -4.74
C VAL A 84 51.75 -26.75 -4.03
N GLN A 85 51.00 -25.73 -4.47
CA GLN A 85 49.63 -25.44 -4.02
C GLN A 85 48.63 -25.91 -5.08
N PRO A 86 48.14 -27.16 -5.02
CA PRO A 86 47.27 -27.72 -6.06
C PRO A 86 45.94 -26.97 -6.23
N PHE A 87 45.48 -26.27 -5.18
CA PHE A 87 44.21 -25.55 -5.16
C PHE A 87 44.34 -24.02 -5.22
N ALA A 88 45.55 -23.49 -5.47
CA ALA A 88 45.78 -22.04 -5.54
C ALA A 88 44.86 -21.33 -6.54
N ASN A 89 44.46 -22.02 -7.61
CA ASN A 89 43.60 -21.45 -8.65
C ASN A 89 42.11 -21.44 -8.28
N ILE A 90 41.68 -22.25 -7.29
CA ILE A 90 40.27 -22.42 -6.93
C ILE A 90 39.94 -21.63 -5.65
N ALA A 91 40.89 -21.44 -4.71
CA ALA A 91 40.64 -20.65 -3.51
C ALA A 91 40.03 -19.25 -3.79
N PRO A 92 40.48 -18.50 -4.81
CA PRO A 92 39.88 -17.19 -5.14
C PRO A 92 38.43 -17.25 -5.66
N SER A 93 37.96 -18.39 -6.18
CA SER A 93 36.54 -18.51 -6.57
C SER A 93 35.64 -18.69 -5.35
N PHE A 94 36.10 -19.41 -4.33
CA PHE A 94 35.38 -19.54 -3.06
C PHE A 94 35.33 -18.22 -2.29
N ASP A 95 36.43 -17.45 -2.26
CA ASP A 95 36.42 -16.11 -1.63
C ASP A 95 35.44 -15.15 -2.32
N ARG A 96 35.38 -15.20 -3.66
CA ARG A 96 34.41 -14.42 -4.44
C ARG A 96 32.97 -14.86 -4.16
N ALA A 97 32.70 -16.16 -4.15
CA ALA A 97 31.38 -16.69 -3.81
C ALA A 97 30.97 -16.31 -2.38
N GLY A 98 31.89 -16.41 -1.41
CA GLY A 98 31.67 -15.98 -0.04
C GLY A 98 31.32 -14.50 0.04
N THR A 99 32.03 -13.65 -0.70
CA THR A 99 31.74 -12.21 -0.76
C THR A 99 30.37 -11.93 -1.35
N GLN A 100 30.03 -12.53 -2.50
CA GLN A 100 28.72 -12.37 -3.14
C GLN A 100 27.56 -12.80 -2.23
N LEU A 101 27.73 -13.90 -1.49
CA LEU A 101 26.73 -14.38 -0.55
C LEU A 101 26.57 -13.46 0.68
N ARG A 102 27.67 -12.87 1.15
CA ARG A 102 27.63 -11.86 2.22
C ARG A 102 26.94 -10.58 1.77
N ASP A 103 27.20 -10.14 0.53
CA ASP A 103 26.55 -8.98 -0.06
C ASP A 103 25.04 -9.24 -0.25
N LEU A 104 24.66 -10.44 -0.75
CA LEU A 104 23.26 -10.87 -0.82
C LEU A 104 22.57 -10.84 0.54
N GLY A 105 23.23 -11.31 1.60
CA GLY A 105 22.70 -11.22 2.96
C GLY A 105 22.46 -9.77 3.41
N THR A 106 23.31 -8.84 2.99
CA THR A 106 23.15 -7.40 3.27
C THR A 106 21.98 -6.80 2.50
N ASP A 107 21.81 -7.16 1.24
CA ASP A 107 20.67 -6.73 0.41
C ASP A 107 19.35 -7.24 0.98
N LEU A 108 19.31 -8.49 1.47
CA LEU A 108 18.13 -9.08 2.11
C LEU A 108 17.76 -8.37 3.42
N ASP A 109 18.72 -7.92 4.22
CA ASP A 109 18.46 -7.08 5.40
C ASP A 109 17.88 -5.70 5.03
N ALA A 110 18.40 -5.10 3.95
CA ALA A 110 17.87 -3.83 3.44
C ALA A 110 16.43 -3.97 2.93
N ILE A 111 16.12 -5.09 2.27
CA ILE A 111 14.74 -5.48 1.91
C ILE A 111 13.89 -5.65 3.17
N GLY A 112 14.39 -6.37 4.19
CA GLY A 112 13.71 -6.56 5.47
C GLY A 112 13.36 -5.23 6.15
N THR A 113 14.27 -4.25 6.12
CA THR A 113 14.03 -2.90 6.66
C THR A 113 12.96 -2.14 5.87
N SER A 114 12.95 -2.29 4.55
CA SER A 114 11.94 -1.67 3.69
C SER A 114 10.55 -2.28 3.90
N LEU A 115 10.48 -3.59 4.14
CA LEU A 115 9.24 -4.28 4.47
C LEU A 115 8.63 -3.79 5.79
N VAL A 116 9.45 -3.49 6.81
CA VAL A 116 8.97 -2.92 8.07
C VAL A 116 8.30 -1.56 7.86
N ARG A 117 8.90 -0.69 7.05
CA ARG A 117 8.28 0.61 6.72
C ARG A 117 6.95 0.42 5.98
N ASN A 118 6.91 -0.50 5.01
CA ASN A 118 5.67 -0.79 4.29
C ASN A 118 4.57 -1.32 5.21
N VAL A 119 4.93 -2.11 6.23
CA VAL A 119 3.98 -2.58 7.25
C VAL A 119 3.41 -1.41 8.05
N ASP A 120 4.26 -0.47 8.48
CA ASP A 120 3.80 0.72 9.21
C ASP A 120 2.88 1.59 8.34
N ASP A 121 3.22 1.77 7.07
CA ASP A 121 2.39 2.50 6.10
C ASP A 121 1.03 1.82 5.87
N VAL A 122 1.01 0.48 5.74
CA VAL A 122 -0.23 -0.31 5.61
C VAL A 122 -1.11 -0.16 6.85
N ARG A 123 -0.53 -0.17 8.05
CA ARG A 123 -1.27 0.04 9.30
C ARG A 123 -1.86 1.44 9.38
N ALA A 124 -1.10 2.46 9.00
CA ALA A 124 -1.59 3.83 8.94
C ALA A 124 -2.75 3.97 7.95
N ALA A 125 -2.63 3.38 6.75
CA ALA A 125 -3.71 3.36 5.76
C ALA A 125 -4.98 2.68 6.31
N ARG A 126 -4.83 1.55 7.02
CA ARG A 126 -5.96 0.87 7.67
C ARG A 126 -6.65 1.76 8.70
N THR A 127 -5.89 2.42 9.57
CA THR A 127 -6.47 3.34 10.57
C THR A 127 -7.23 4.49 9.92
N ASN A 128 -6.69 5.06 8.83
CA ASN A 128 -7.39 6.13 8.11
C ASN A 128 -8.68 5.63 7.44
N LEU A 129 -8.69 4.40 6.91
CA LEU A 129 -9.90 3.80 6.36
C LEU A 129 -10.95 3.54 7.45
N GLN A 130 -10.55 3.05 8.62
CA GLN A 130 -11.47 2.86 9.74
C GLN A 130 -12.11 4.18 10.17
N GLN A 131 -11.32 5.25 10.29
CA GLN A 131 -11.83 6.59 10.57
C GLN A 131 -12.81 7.07 9.50
N LEU A 132 -12.50 6.85 8.22
CA LEU A 132 -13.40 7.20 7.13
C LEU A 132 -14.72 6.40 7.18
N GLY A 133 -14.66 5.12 7.58
CA GLY A 133 -15.84 4.29 7.80
C GLY A 133 -16.72 4.86 8.91
N ASP A 134 -16.12 5.20 10.05
CA ASP A 134 -16.82 5.82 11.18
C ASP A 134 -17.49 7.15 10.78
N GLU A 135 -16.80 7.99 10.01
CA GLU A 135 -17.35 9.25 9.48
C GLU A 135 -18.52 9.03 8.51
N VAL A 136 -18.46 7.99 7.68
CA VAL A 136 -19.57 7.63 6.77
C VAL A 136 -20.77 7.10 7.55
N ASP A 137 -20.55 6.28 8.58
CA ASP A 137 -21.63 5.77 9.43
C ASP A 137 -22.31 6.91 10.21
N GLU A 138 -21.54 7.86 10.75
CA GLU A 138 -22.09 9.06 11.39
C GLU A 138 -22.93 9.90 10.40
N LEU A 139 -22.48 10.00 9.14
CA LEU A 139 -23.25 10.66 8.09
C LEU A 139 -24.55 9.89 7.76
N VAL A 140 -24.52 8.56 7.70
CA VAL A 140 -25.73 7.73 7.51
C VAL A 140 -26.74 8.01 8.61
N VAL A 141 -26.32 7.97 9.88
CA VAL A 141 -27.19 8.25 11.03
C VAL A 141 -27.74 9.67 10.95
N SER A 142 -26.91 10.65 10.62
CA SER A 142 -27.34 12.06 10.48
C SER A 142 -28.39 12.26 9.38
N VAL A 143 -28.27 11.53 8.26
CA VAL A 143 -29.25 11.54 7.17
C VAL A 143 -30.51 10.78 7.56
N GLU A 144 -30.38 9.70 8.33
CA GLU A 144 -31.51 8.92 8.83
C GLU A 144 -32.33 9.68 9.90
N GLU A 145 -31.69 10.44 10.76
CA GLU A 145 -32.35 11.22 11.82
C GLU A 145 -32.94 12.55 11.33
N LEU A 146 -32.71 12.91 10.06
CA LEU A 146 -33.27 14.12 9.45
C LEU A 146 -34.80 13.97 9.26
N GLU A 147 -35.58 14.22 10.32
CA GLU A 147 -37.02 14.47 10.19
C GLU A 147 -37.19 15.77 9.38
N LEU A 148 -37.98 15.73 8.30
CA LEU A 148 -38.21 16.88 7.42
C LEU A 148 -39.57 17.56 7.68
N PRO A 149 -39.82 18.24 8.84
CA PRO A 149 -40.96 19.13 8.95
C PRO A 149 -40.59 20.50 8.38
N GLY A 150 -40.90 20.74 7.11
CA GLY A 150 -40.85 22.07 6.48
C GLY A 150 -39.44 22.57 6.12
N LEU A 151 -38.95 22.15 4.96
CA LEU A 151 -37.68 22.64 4.39
C LEU A 151 -37.76 24.14 4.07
N SER A 152 -37.12 24.98 4.89
CA SER A 152 -36.78 26.34 4.47
C SER A 152 -35.74 26.29 3.34
N GLU A 153 -35.83 27.18 2.35
CA GLU A 153 -34.85 27.29 1.23
C GLU A 153 -33.39 27.36 1.71
N SER A 154 -33.16 27.86 2.92
CA SER A 154 -31.84 27.97 3.56
C SER A 154 -31.23 26.61 3.92
N ALA A 155 -32.05 25.61 4.29
CA ALA A 155 -31.57 24.27 4.65
C ALA A 155 -31.08 23.51 3.41
N VAL A 156 -31.79 23.65 2.28
CA VAL A 156 -31.39 23.08 0.99
C VAL A 156 -30.04 23.67 0.52
N GLY A 157 -29.83 24.97 0.75
CA GLY A 157 -28.56 25.63 0.45
C GLY A 157 -27.37 25.08 1.26
N ASN A 158 -27.55 24.87 2.56
CA ASN A 158 -26.52 24.32 3.43
C ASN A 158 -26.21 22.85 3.12
N ILE A 159 -27.23 22.04 2.83
CA ILE A 159 -27.05 20.63 2.41
C ILE A 159 -26.27 20.55 1.09
N ARG A 160 -26.60 21.40 0.10
CA ARG A 160 -25.82 21.47 -1.15
C ARG A 160 -24.37 21.84 -0.91
N LEU A 161 -24.10 22.80 -0.02
CA LEU A 161 -22.74 23.22 0.31
C LEU A 161 -21.97 22.08 0.99
N ALA A 162 -22.61 21.33 1.90
CA ALA A 162 -22.04 20.16 2.54
C ALA A 162 -21.73 19.05 1.53
N ILE A 163 -22.65 18.78 0.60
CA ILE A 163 -22.45 17.81 -0.50
C ILE A 163 -21.28 18.22 -1.39
N TYR A 164 -21.19 19.50 -1.80
CA TYR A 164 -20.06 19.97 -2.59
C TYR A 164 -18.75 19.95 -1.80
N GLY A 165 -18.80 20.21 -0.50
CA GLY A 165 -17.66 20.07 0.41
C GLY A 165 -17.18 18.62 0.48
N LEU A 166 -18.09 17.68 0.64
CA LEU A 166 -17.81 16.24 0.67
C LEU A 166 -17.24 15.75 -0.66
N ILE A 167 -17.85 16.13 -1.78
CA ILE A 167 -17.36 15.79 -3.13
C ILE A 167 -15.96 16.40 -3.36
N GLY A 168 -15.75 17.65 -2.93
CA GLY A 168 -14.45 18.31 -3.03
C GLY A 168 -13.38 17.61 -2.20
N TRP A 169 -13.73 17.19 -0.99
CA TRP A 169 -12.85 16.41 -0.11
C TRP A 169 -12.51 15.04 -0.69
N LEU A 170 -13.51 14.31 -1.18
CA LEU A 170 -13.33 13.01 -1.85
C LEU A 170 -12.47 13.13 -3.11
N ALA A 171 -12.66 14.19 -3.90
CA ALA A 171 -11.82 14.46 -5.07
C ALA A 171 -10.35 14.74 -4.66
N ALA A 172 -10.14 15.44 -3.55
CA ALA A 172 -8.80 15.67 -3.02
C ALA A 172 -8.13 14.36 -2.56
N LEU A 173 -8.87 13.47 -1.89
CA LEU A 173 -8.40 12.14 -1.50
C LEU A 173 -8.06 11.26 -2.73
N ALA A 174 -8.92 11.25 -3.74
CA ALA A 174 -8.68 10.53 -4.99
C ALA A 174 -7.44 11.05 -5.72
N LEU A 175 -7.24 12.37 -5.75
CA LEU A 175 -6.01 12.97 -6.29
C LEU A 175 -4.79 12.59 -5.46
N GLY A 176 -4.92 12.53 -4.13
CA GLY A 176 -3.86 12.09 -3.23
C GLY A 176 -3.39 10.67 -3.50
N THR A 177 -4.32 9.71 -3.63
CA THR A 177 -3.99 8.31 -3.94
C THR A 177 -3.42 8.15 -5.35
N MET A 178 -3.92 8.92 -6.32
CA MET A 178 -3.40 8.92 -7.69
C MET A 178 -1.98 9.48 -7.76
N LEU A 179 -1.67 10.55 -7.03
CA LEU A 179 -0.32 11.12 -6.93
C LEU A 179 0.64 10.18 -6.20
N ALA A 180 0.19 9.52 -5.13
CA ALA A 180 0.98 8.52 -4.42
C ALA A 180 1.33 7.33 -5.34
N GLY A 181 0.36 6.82 -6.11
CA GLY A 181 0.57 5.76 -7.10
C GLY A 181 1.55 6.19 -8.21
N PHE A 182 1.43 7.43 -8.69
CA PHE A 182 2.34 7.97 -9.69
C PHE A 182 3.78 8.14 -9.16
N ALA A 183 3.94 8.58 -7.92
CA ALA A 183 5.25 8.71 -7.27
C ALA A 183 5.95 7.34 -7.12
N LEU A 184 5.20 6.30 -6.76
CA LEU A 184 5.68 4.91 -6.68
C LEU A 184 6.11 4.34 -8.04
N LEU A 185 5.33 4.60 -9.10
CA LEU A 185 5.69 4.15 -10.45
C LEU A 185 6.93 4.89 -10.98
N ARG A 186 7.06 6.18 -10.68
CA ARG A 186 8.21 6.98 -11.07
C ARG A 186 9.49 6.53 -10.35
N SER A 187 9.44 6.26 -9.05
CA SER A 187 10.61 5.76 -8.31
C SER A 187 11.04 4.37 -8.82
N ALA A 188 10.09 3.49 -9.15
CA ALA A 188 10.36 2.19 -9.77
C ALA A 188 11.02 2.30 -11.16
N ALA A 189 10.60 3.29 -11.97
CA ALA A 189 11.19 3.54 -13.29
C ALA A 189 12.63 4.11 -13.19
N VAL A 190 12.88 4.99 -12.22
CA VAL A 190 14.22 5.54 -11.96
C VAL A 190 15.18 4.45 -11.44
N ALA A 191 14.72 3.57 -10.55
CA ALA A 191 15.50 2.45 -10.05
C ALA A 191 15.92 1.47 -11.16
N ARG A 192 15.03 1.16 -12.12
CA ARG A 192 15.36 0.33 -13.29
C ARG A 192 16.42 0.95 -14.20
N ARG A 193 16.41 2.28 -14.37
CA ARG A 193 17.41 2.99 -15.18
C ARG A 193 18.79 2.99 -14.54
N ALA A 194 18.85 3.08 -13.21
CA ALA A 194 20.10 3.02 -12.46
C ALA A 194 20.75 1.63 -12.54
N TRP A 195 19.96 0.56 -12.56
CA TRP A 195 20.46 -0.82 -12.67
C TRP A 195 20.84 -1.21 -14.10
N GLY A 196 20.16 -0.67 -15.13
CA GLY A 196 20.48 -0.97 -16.54
C GLY A 196 21.75 -0.30 -17.07
N GLY A 197 22.27 0.74 -16.40
CA GLY A 197 23.46 1.47 -16.85
C GLY A 197 24.80 0.87 -16.43
N GLN A 198 24.82 -0.16 -15.57
CA GLN A 198 26.05 -0.65 -14.95
C GLN A 198 26.67 -1.89 -15.64
N THR A 199 26.01 -2.47 -16.66
CA THR A 199 26.49 -3.71 -17.31
C THR A 199 27.42 -3.51 -18.52
N GLU A 200 27.75 -2.27 -18.92
CA GLU A 200 28.39 -2.03 -20.24
C GLU A 200 29.80 -1.38 -20.20
N SER A 201 30.49 -1.38 -19.06
CA SER A 201 31.86 -0.86 -18.97
C SER A 201 32.86 -1.90 -18.44
N SER A 202 32.97 -3.04 -19.11
CA SER A 202 34.18 -3.87 -19.03
C SER A 202 35.13 -3.51 -20.19
N PRO A 203 36.24 -2.79 -19.94
CA PRO A 203 37.25 -2.60 -20.96
C PRO A 203 37.92 -3.96 -21.25
N ARG A 204 37.74 -4.44 -22.48
CA ARG A 204 38.55 -5.53 -23.05
C ARG A 204 39.98 -5.02 -23.20
N SER A 205 40.84 -5.29 -22.23
CA SER A 205 42.29 -5.21 -22.42
C SER A 205 42.80 -6.53 -23.00
N SER A 206 43.50 -6.39 -24.11
CA SER A 206 44.17 -7.41 -24.92
C SER A 206 45.33 -8.11 -24.19
#